data_AF-A0A7R9FU70-F1
#
_entry.id   AF-A0A7R9FU70-F1
#
_cell.length_a   1.000
_cell.length_b   1.000
_cell.length_c   1.000
_cell.angle_alpha   90.00
_cell.angle_beta   90.00
_cell.angle_gamma   90.00
#
_symmetry.space_group_name_H-M   'P 1'
#
loop_
_entity.id
_entity.type
_entity.pdbx_description
1 polymer ?
#
loop_
_entity_poly.entity_id
_entity_poly.type
_entity_poly.pdbx_seq_one_letter_code
_entity_poly.pdbx_strand_id
1 'polypeptide(L)'
;EKAEYVFLVIFTIECIMKIIACGFVAHQGAYLRNGWNLLDFTIVFIGIISTFLSVVDQEGESFDVKALRAFRVLRPLRLVSGVPSLQVVLNSIIRAMVPLLHIALLVLFVIIIYAIIGLELFSGILHQTCFRNETG
;
A
#
# COMPACT_ATOMS: atom_id res chain seq x y z
N GLU A 1 -20.40 -7.11 -8.83
CA GLU A 1 -19.80 -7.91 -7.73
C GLU A 1 -19.54 -9.40 -8.02
N LYS A 2 -20.44 -10.14 -8.69
CA LYS A 2 -20.36 -11.62 -8.80
C LYS A 2 -19.04 -12.16 -9.35
N ALA A 3 -18.45 -11.51 -10.36
CA ALA A 3 -17.16 -11.91 -10.93
C ALA A 3 -16.01 -11.77 -9.92
N GLU A 4 -16.02 -10.74 -9.07
CA GLU A 4 -14.97 -10.52 -8.08
C GLU A 4 -14.96 -11.61 -7.01
N TYR A 5 -16.15 -12.08 -6.63
CA TYR A 5 -16.32 -13.18 -5.68
C TYR A 5 -15.79 -14.50 -6.26
N VAL A 6 -16.11 -14.80 -7.52
CA VAL A 6 -15.57 -15.98 -8.24
C VAL A 6 -14.05 -15.94 -8.30
N PHE A 7 -13.49 -14.78 -8.66
CA PHE A 7 -12.05 -14.58 -8.67
C PHE A 7 -11.45 -14.82 -7.27
N LEU A 8 -12.02 -14.21 -6.22
CA LEU A 8 -11.54 -14.37 -4.85
C LEU A 8 -11.52 -15.83 -4.40
N VAL A 9 -12.57 -16.60 -4.70
CA VAL A 9 -12.64 -18.03 -4.37
C VAL A 9 -11.53 -18.82 -5.08
N ILE A 10 -11.35 -18.58 -6.38
CA ILE A 10 -10.27 -19.23 -7.16
C ILE A 10 -8.89 -18.88 -6.57
N PHE A 11 -8.64 -17.61 -6.23
CA PHE A 11 -7.37 -17.20 -5.63
C PHE A 11 -7.17 -17.76 -4.23
N THR A 12 -8.24 -17.90 -3.45
CA THR A 12 -8.16 -18.52 -2.12
C THR A 12 -7.75 -19.98 -2.25
N ILE A 13 -8.32 -20.72 -3.21
CA ILE A 13 -7.95 -22.11 -3.48
C ILE A 13 -6.50 -22.21 -3.99
N GLU A 14 -6.09 -21.36 -4.92
CA GLU A 14 -4.71 -21.32 -5.42
C GLU A 14 -3.70 -21.05 -4.30
N CYS A 15 -4.01 -20.10 -3.40
CA CYS A 15 -3.16 -19.73 -2.27
C CYS A 15 -3.07 -20.87 -1.25
N ILE A 16 -4.20 -21.51 -0.91
CA ILE A 16 -4.23 -22.70 -0.03
C ILE A 16 -3.41 -23.85 -0.65
N MET A 17 -3.55 -24.09 -1.95
CA MET A 17 -2.80 -25.14 -2.65
C MET A 17 -1.29 -24.87 -2.63
N LYS A 18 -0.88 -23.62 -2.85
CA LYS A 18 0.53 -23.18 -2.73
C LYS A 18 1.08 -23.32 -1.32
N ILE A 19 0.27 -22.99 -0.31
CA ILE A 19 0.63 -23.13 1.11
C ILE A 19 0.82 -24.60 1.51
N ILE A 20 -0.04 -25.50 1.04
CA ILE A 20 0.07 -26.94 1.29
C ILE A 20 1.28 -27.54 0.56
N ALA A 21 1.52 -27.13 -0.70
CA ALA A 21 2.63 -27.63 -1.51
C ALA A 21 4.02 -27.15 -1.04
N CYS A 22 4.14 -25.91 -0.56
CA CYS A 22 5.42 -25.35 -0.09
C CYS A 22 5.67 -25.51 1.42
N GLY A 23 4.65 -25.87 2.21
CA GLY A 23 4.73 -25.98 3.67
C GLY A 23 4.62 -24.64 4.40
N PHE A 24 3.79 -24.60 5.45
CA PHE A 24 3.40 -23.37 6.16
C PHE A 24 4.57 -22.66 6.85
N VAL A 25 5.39 -23.39 7.63
CA VAL A 25 6.47 -22.81 8.46
C VAL A 25 7.68 -23.74 8.69
N ALA A 26 7.51 -25.08 8.66
CA ALA A 26 8.49 -26.00 9.27
C ALA A 26 9.60 -26.58 8.38
N HIS A 27 9.60 -26.36 7.06
CA HIS A 27 10.65 -26.88 6.15
C HIS A 27 11.53 -25.74 5.60
N GLN A 28 12.80 -26.03 5.27
CA GLN A 28 13.82 -25.08 4.78
C GLN A 28 13.46 -24.29 3.50
N GLY A 29 12.30 -24.56 2.87
CA GLY A 29 11.70 -23.81 1.77
C GLY A 29 10.46 -22.98 2.16
N ALA A 30 10.34 -22.59 3.44
CA ALA A 30 9.15 -21.95 4.01
C ALA A 30 8.59 -20.81 3.15
N TYR A 31 7.28 -20.89 2.88
CA TYR A 31 6.51 -19.99 2.03
C TYR A 31 6.68 -18.50 2.41
N LEU A 32 6.85 -18.21 3.70
CA LEU A 32 7.01 -16.86 4.25
C LEU A 32 8.36 -16.19 3.97
N ARG A 33 9.38 -16.93 3.50
CA ARG A 33 10.69 -16.33 3.17
C ARG A 33 10.72 -15.68 1.78
N ASN A 34 9.75 -16.00 0.92
CA ASN A 34 9.61 -15.35 -0.38
C ASN A 34 8.62 -14.18 -0.29
N GLY A 35 9.11 -12.93 -0.43
CA GLY A 35 8.29 -11.72 -0.33
C GLY A 35 7.12 -11.68 -1.33
N TRP A 36 7.27 -12.33 -2.49
CA TRP A 36 6.20 -12.41 -3.50
C TRP A 36 5.03 -13.30 -3.07
N ASN A 37 5.31 -14.36 -2.32
CA ASN A 37 4.30 -15.25 -1.77
C ASN A 37 3.56 -14.61 -0.58
N LEU A 38 4.27 -13.80 0.21
CA LEU A 38 3.65 -13.00 1.28
C LEU A 38 2.72 -11.93 0.73
N LEU A 39 3.08 -11.30 -0.39
CA LEU A 39 2.25 -10.33 -1.09
C LEU A 39 0.95 -11.00 -1.60
N ASP A 40 1.06 -12.18 -2.22
CA ASP A 40 -0.08 -12.96 -2.68
C ASP A 40 -1.04 -13.31 -1.53
N PHE A 41 -0.51 -13.81 -0.41
CA PHE A 41 -1.27 -14.12 0.80
C PHE A 41 -2.00 -12.88 1.36
N THR A 42 -1.31 -11.74 1.42
CA THR A 42 -1.87 -10.48 1.91
C THR A 42 -3.04 -10.01 1.05
N ILE A 43 -2.94 -10.12 -0.28
CA ILE A 43 -4.02 -9.77 -1.21
C ILE A 43 -5.25 -10.65 -0.99
N VAL A 44 -5.06 -11.97 -0.84
CA VAL A 44 -6.16 -12.92 -0.59
C VAL A 44 -6.82 -12.62 0.76
N PHE A 45 -6.03 -12.40 1.81
CA PHE A 45 -6.53 -12.10 3.16
C PHE A 45 -7.36 -10.81 3.19
N ILE A 46 -6.85 -9.72 2.59
CA ILE A 46 -7.58 -8.45 2.47
C ILE A 46 -8.87 -8.63 1.64
N GLY A 47 -8.82 -9.43 0.58
CA GLY A 47 -10.00 -9.74 -0.25
C GLY A 47 -11.11 -10.43 0.55
N ILE A 48 -10.74 -11.44 1.36
CA ILE A 48 -11.68 -12.17 2.22
C ILE A 48 -12.29 -11.22 3.26
N ILE A 49 -11.47 -10.42 3.95
CA ILE A 49 -11.94 -9.43 4.94
C ILE A 49 -12.91 -8.44 4.31
N SER A 50 -12.57 -7.88 3.14
CA SER A 50 -13.43 -6.92 2.44
C SER A 50 -14.78 -7.52 2.05
N THR A 51 -14.80 -8.80 1.66
CA THR A 51 -16.03 -9.50 1.29
C THR A 51 -16.85 -9.84 2.52
N PHE A 52 -16.21 -10.26 3.61
CA PHE A 52 -16.87 -10.56 4.88
C PHE A 52 -17.52 -9.29 5.47
N LEU A 53 -16.79 -8.17 5.52
CA LEU A 53 -17.36 -6.90 5.98
C LEU A 53 -18.53 -6.43 5.10
N SER A 54 -18.45 -6.60 3.78
CA SER A 54 -19.54 -6.21 2.87
C SER A 54 -20.83 -7.02 3.06
N VAL A 55 -20.73 -8.24 3.61
CA VAL A 55 -21.88 -9.10 3.92
C VAL A 55 -22.46 -8.75 5.30
N VAL A 56 -21.61 -8.41 6.26
CA VAL A 56 -22.02 -8.04 7.64
C VAL A 56 -22.60 -6.63 7.73
N ASP A 57 -22.17 -5.70 6.87
CA ASP A 57 -22.67 -4.31 6.81
C ASP A 57 -24.19 -4.21 6.49
N GLN A 58 -24.82 -5.31 6.03
CA GLN A 58 -26.27 -5.36 5.88
C GLN A 58 -27.04 -5.23 7.20
N GLU A 59 -26.38 -5.37 8.36
CA GLU A 59 -27.02 -5.27 9.68
C GLU A 59 -26.84 -3.92 10.41
N GLY A 60 -26.39 -2.86 9.72
CA GLY A 60 -26.68 -1.48 10.15
C GLY A 60 -25.62 -0.72 10.94
N GLU A 61 -24.34 -1.11 10.84
CA GLU A 61 -23.21 -0.28 11.31
C GLU A 61 -22.44 0.21 10.09
N SER A 62 -22.50 1.52 9.81
CA SER A 62 -21.86 2.17 8.66
C SER A 62 -20.33 2.11 8.75
N PHE A 63 -19.73 0.97 8.43
CA PHE A 63 -18.29 0.90 8.22
C PHE A 63 -17.96 1.55 6.87
N ASP A 64 -16.85 2.29 6.80
CA ASP A 64 -16.47 3.02 5.60
C ASP A 64 -15.98 2.06 4.49
N VAL A 65 -16.95 1.44 3.80
CA VAL A 65 -16.76 0.59 2.63
C VAL A 65 -16.03 1.30 1.47
N LYS A 66 -15.84 2.62 1.55
CA LYS A 66 -15.03 3.38 0.58
C LYS A 66 -13.54 3.06 0.72
N ALA A 67 -13.01 2.94 1.94
CA ALA A 67 -11.62 2.54 2.16
C ALA A 67 -11.38 1.09 1.68
N LEU A 68 -12.36 0.20 1.89
CA LEU A 68 -12.29 -1.19 1.43
C LEU A 68 -12.22 -1.31 -0.10
N ARG A 69 -12.88 -0.38 -0.82
CA ARG A 69 -12.82 -0.31 -2.27
C ARG A 69 -11.42 0.03 -2.79
N ALA A 70 -10.61 0.78 -2.02
CA ALA A 70 -9.26 1.14 -2.40
C ALA A 70 -8.34 -0.09 -2.49
N PHE A 71 -8.56 -1.14 -1.68
CA PHE A 71 -7.76 -2.37 -1.74
C PHE A 71 -7.83 -3.12 -3.08
N ARG A 72 -8.83 -2.84 -3.93
CA ARG A 72 -8.86 -3.38 -5.30
C ARG A 72 -7.65 -2.92 -6.14
N VAL A 73 -7.02 -1.80 -5.79
CA VAL A 73 -5.78 -1.29 -6.43
C VAL A 73 -4.58 -2.22 -6.22
N LEU A 74 -4.62 -3.11 -5.23
CA LEU A 74 -3.58 -4.11 -4.99
C LEU A 74 -3.71 -5.31 -5.94
N ARG A 75 -4.88 -5.56 -6.55
CA ARG A 75 -5.09 -6.73 -7.42
C ARG A 75 -4.20 -6.74 -8.66
N PRO A 76 -3.98 -5.63 -9.39
CA PRO A 76 -3.00 -5.59 -10.48
C PRO A 76 -1.58 -5.96 -10.03
N LEU A 77 -1.23 -5.70 -8.77
CA LEU A 77 0.09 -6.01 -8.21
C LEU A 77 0.36 -7.53 -8.18
N ARG A 78 -0.69 -8.38 -8.22
CA ARG A 78 -0.54 -9.84 -8.34
C ARG A 78 0.05 -10.28 -9.70
N LEU A 79 -0.13 -9.49 -10.76
CA LEU A 79 0.43 -9.82 -12.08
C LEU A 79 1.96 -9.86 -12.02
N VAL A 80 2.51 -9.05 -11.12
CA VAL A 80 3.92 -9.03 -10.81
C VAL A 80 4.35 -10.29 -10.07
N SER A 81 3.60 -10.76 -9.07
CA SER A 81 3.94 -11.99 -8.35
C SER A 81 3.79 -13.25 -9.22
N GLY A 82 2.95 -13.23 -10.25
CA GLY A 82 2.77 -14.35 -11.19
C GLY A 82 3.79 -14.42 -12.33
N VAL A 83 4.47 -13.32 -12.67
CA VAL A 83 5.36 -13.25 -13.85
C VAL A 83 6.81 -13.01 -13.41
N PRO A 84 7.72 -14.00 -13.57
CA PRO A 84 9.09 -13.90 -13.06
C PRO A 84 9.90 -12.77 -13.71
N SER A 85 9.62 -12.39 -14.96
CA SER A 85 10.31 -11.26 -15.61
C SER A 85 10.02 -9.91 -14.95
N LEU A 86 8.78 -9.69 -14.48
CA LEU A 86 8.38 -8.47 -13.75
C LEU A 86 9.03 -8.41 -12.37
N GLN A 87 9.19 -9.55 -11.70
CA GLN A 87 9.86 -9.64 -10.40
C GLN A 87 11.33 -9.19 -10.48
N VAL A 88 12.04 -9.58 -11.53
CA VAL A 88 13.45 -9.18 -11.75
C VAL A 88 13.57 -7.68 -11.94
N VAL A 89 12.66 -7.08 -12.72
CA VAL A 89 12.64 -5.63 -12.98
C VAL A 89 12.39 -4.86 -11.69
N LEU A 90 11.38 -5.23 -10.90
CA LEU A 90 11.09 -4.54 -9.63
C LEU A 90 12.18 -4.74 -8.60
N ASN A 91 12.76 -5.93 -8.50
CA ASN A 91 13.88 -6.16 -7.60
C ASN A 91 15.07 -5.25 -7.98
N SER A 92 15.33 -5.07 -9.28
CA SER A 92 16.34 -4.14 -9.77
C SER A 92 16.03 -2.69 -9.41
N ILE A 93 14.77 -2.26 -9.53
CA ILE A 93 14.32 -0.92 -9.13
C ILE A 93 14.50 -0.70 -7.62
N ILE A 94 14.06 -1.64 -6.79
CA ILE A 94 14.20 -1.55 -5.33
C ILE A 94 15.68 -1.47 -4.95
N ARG A 95 16.53 -2.27 -5.58
CA ARG A 95 17.98 -2.26 -5.32
C ARG A 95 18.63 -0.94 -5.74
N ALA A 96 18.14 -0.30 -6.80
CA ALA A 96 18.56 1.04 -7.22
C ALA A 96 18.02 2.15 -6.30
N MET A 97 16.90 1.94 -5.61
CA MET A 97 16.38 2.92 -4.63
C MET A 97 17.19 2.98 -3.34
N VAL A 98 17.82 1.89 -2.90
CA VAL A 98 18.64 1.85 -1.68
C VAL A 98 19.70 2.96 -1.64
N PRO A 99 20.56 3.15 -2.66
CA PRO A 99 21.53 4.25 -2.66
C PRO A 99 20.87 5.64 -2.76
N LEU A 100 19.73 5.76 -3.45
CA LEU A 100 18.99 7.03 -3.54
C LEU A 100 18.43 7.46 -2.19
N LEU A 101 18.11 6.53 -1.29
CA LEU A 101 17.60 6.83 0.05
C LEU A 101 18.60 7.66 0.87
N HIS A 102 19.90 7.39 0.72
CA HIS A 102 20.93 8.19 1.39
C HIS A 102 20.97 9.64 0.88
N ILE A 103 20.81 9.84 -0.43
CA ILE A 103 20.74 11.18 -1.05
C ILE A 103 19.44 11.87 -0.61
N ALA A 104 18.31 11.17 -0.63
CA ALA A 104 17.02 11.69 -0.20
C ALA A 104 17.03 12.14 1.26
N LEU A 105 17.71 11.39 2.14
CA LEU A 105 17.88 11.76 3.55
C LEU A 105 18.68 13.07 3.70
N LEU A 106 19.76 13.23 2.92
CA LEU A 106 20.55 14.46 2.92
C LEU A 106 19.72 15.65 2.41
N VAL A 107 18.96 15.46 1.33
CA VAL A 107 18.06 16.49 0.78
C VAL A 107 16.99 16.87 1.80
N LEU A 108 16.38 15.89 2.47
CA LEU A 108 15.40 16.13 3.53
C LEU A 108 16.01 16.96 4.67
N PHE A 109 17.22 16.64 5.10
CA PHE A 109 17.93 17.39 6.14
C PHE A 109 18.15 18.86 5.74
N VAL A 110 18.56 19.10 4.49
CA VAL A 110 18.74 20.46 3.94
C VAL A 110 17.41 21.22 3.89
N ILE A 111 16.33 20.57 3.43
CA ILE A 111 14.99 21.15 3.40
C ILE A 111 14.56 21.57 4.81
N ILE A 112 14.82 20.75 5.84
CA ILE A 112 14.48 21.08 7.23
C ILE A 112 15.22 22.33 7.72
N ILE A 113 16.52 22.45 7.44
CA ILE A 113 17.30 23.65 7.81
C ILE A 113 16.70 24.91 7.19
N TYR A 114 16.44 24.88 5.89
CA TYR A 114 15.84 26.02 5.20
C TYR A 114 14.39 26.29 5.63
N ALA A 115 13.63 25.25 5.99
CA ALA A 115 12.29 25.41 6.52
C ALA A 115 12.30 26.11 7.89
N ILE A 116 13.24 25.78 8.77
CA ILE A 116 13.39 26.46 10.07
C ILE A 116 13.79 27.92 9.85
N ILE A 117 14.81 28.18 9.01
CA ILE A 117 15.23 29.55 8.69
C ILE A 117 14.06 30.35 8.08
N GLY A 118 13.32 29.75 7.15
CA GLY A 118 12.16 30.38 6.52
C GLY A 118 11.03 30.66 7.52
N LEU A 119 10.80 29.76 8.48
CA LEU A 119 9.83 29.97 9.54
C LEU A 119 10.25 31.16 10.43
N GLU A 120 11.50 31.20 10.88
CA GLU A 120 12.00 32.31 11.71
C GLU A 120 11.95 33.66 10.99
N LEU A 121 12.23 33.68 9.68
CA LEU A 121 12.24 34.92 8.88
C LEU A 121 10.86 35.38 8.43
N PHE A 122 9.96 34.46 8.09
CA PHE A 122 8.68 34.77 7.43
C PHE A 122 7.45 34.46 8.28
N SER A 123 7.62 34.05 9.54
CA SER A 123 6.49 33.88 10.46
C SER A 123 5.74 35.20 10.63
N GLY A 124 4.43 35.17 10.37
CA GLY A 124 3.52 36.31 10.56
C GLY A 124 3.53 37.38 9.47
N ILE A 125 4.55 37.45 8.62
CA ILE A 125 4.65 38.49 7.56
C ILE A 125 3.60 38.26 6.45
N LEU A 126 3.32 37.00 6.13
CA LEU A 126 2.42 36.61 5.02
C LEU A 126 0.92 36.77 5.33
N HIS A 127 0.55 37.16 6.56
CA HIS A 127 -0.85 37.35 6.95
C HIS A 127 -1.34 38.80 6.76
N GLN A 128 -0.48 39.71 6.27
CA GLN A 128 -0.89 41.09 6.01
C GLN A 128 -1.47 41.23 4.60
N THR A 129 -2.75 41.60 4.53
CA THR A 129 -3.43 42.03 3.30
C THR A 129 -4.00 43.43 3.50
N CYS A 130 -4.06 44.23 2.44
CA CYS A 130 -4.79 45.48 2.46
C CYS A 130 -6.30 45.18 2.61
N PHE A 131 -6.96 45.89 3.52
CA PHE A 131 -8.41 45.87 3.67
C PHE A 131 -8.99 47.26 3.37
N ARG A 132 -10.20 47.32 2.82
CA ARG A 132 -10.95 48.59 2.69
C ARG A 132 -11.56 48.92 4.04
N ASN A 133 -11.33 50.14 4.53
CA ASN A 133 -11.92 50.65 5.78
C ASN A 133 -13.46 50.66 5.80
N GLU A 134 -14.13 50.53 4.65
CA GLU A 134 -15.59 50.55 4.55
C GLU A 134 -16.24 49.16 4.67
N THR A 135 -15.46 48.09 4.53
CA THR A 135 -15.95 46.70 4.50
C THR A 135 -15.25 45.82 5.53
N GLY A 136 -14.45 46.42 6.42
CA GLY A 136 -13.75 45.74 7.51
C GLY A 136 -14.68 45.42 8.67
#